data_AF-A0A956RW23-F1
#
_entry.id   AF-A0A956RW23-F1
#
_cell.length_a   1.000
_cell.length_b   1.000
_cell.length_c   1.000
_cell.angle_alpha   90.00
_cell.angle_beta   90.00
_cell.angle_gamma   90.00
#
_symmetry.space_group_name_H-M   'P 1'
#
loop_
_entity.id
_entity.type
_entity.pdbx_description
1 polymer ?
#
loop_
_entity_poly.entity_id
_entity_poly.type
_entity_poly.pdbx_seq_one_letter_code
_entity_poly.pdbx_strand_id
1 'polypeptide(L)'
;MRKFYFNLIEKTVNEEKNKSIKLFQDFRDGKINRRNFLIAVATFAGGYGLGTVLPRFFQSNPAVNPISPSQQKTLAAVMRHLFPTTATSPGADEINALNYLQIVLIDPSLDPRDQRFIINGIGWLDEACTDKFSASFIALNDENKESVLRDIEKENWGERWLSNLLKYIFEALLTDPIYGGNPDGIGWDWLQHIPGQPRPTQQNRYRSQP
;
A
#
# COMPACT_ATOMS: atom_id res chain seq x y z
N MET A 1 -42.43 -7.19 12.24
CA MET A 1 -41.07 -7.40 12.80
C MET A 1 -39.97 -7.45 11.74
N ARG A 2 -39.96 -8.37 10.76
CA ARG A 2 -38.88 -8.44 9.74
C ARG A 2 -38.63 -7.14 8.95
N LYS A 3 -39.68 -6.42 8.53
CA LYS A 3 -39.56 -5.11 7.86
C LYS A 3 -38.90 -4.03 8.73
N PHE A 4 -39.09 -4.06 10.05
CA PHE A 4 -38.48 -3.09 10.96
C PHE A 4 -36.97 -3.29 11.04
N TYR A 5 -36.52 -4.53 11.22
CA TYR A 5 -35.09 -4.86 11.22
C TYR A 5 -34.44 -4.57 9.87
N PHE A 6 -35.10 -4.87 8.76
CA PHE A 6 -34.60 -4.55 7.42
C PHE A 6 -34.36 -3.04 7.25
N ASN A 7 -35.35 -2.20 7.59
CA ASN A 7 -35.22 -0.75 7.47
C ASN A 7 -34.12 -0.17 8.40
N LEU A 8 -33.96 -0.74 9.59
CA LEU A 8 -32.90 -0.32 10.52
C LEU A 8 -31.52 -0.65 9.95
N ILE A 9 -31.34 -1.86 9.40
CA ILE A 9 -30.08 -2.28 8.77
C ILE A 9 -29.78 -1.40 7.55
N GLU A 10 -30.77 -1.17 6.68
CA GLU A 10 -30.63 -0.33 5.49
C GLU A 10 -30.21 1.11 5.84
N LYS A 11 -30.83 1.69 6.87
CA LYS A 11 -30.48 3.03 7.36
C LYS A 11 -29.03 3.10 7.83
N THR A 12 -28.60 2.14 8.67
CA THR A 12 -27.22 2.07 9.18
C THR A 12 -26.21 1.93 8.04
N VAL A 13 -26.47 1.05 7.05
CA VAL A 13 -25.59 0.87 5.88
C VAL A 13 -25.46 2.16 5.08
N ASN A 14 -26.56 2.87 4.85
CA ASN A 14 -26.54 4.13 4.10
C ASN A 14 -25.80 5.24 4.86
N GLU A 15 -25.95 5.31 6.18
CA GLU A 15 -25.20 6.27 7.01
C GLU A 15 -23.69 6.03 6.95
N GLU A 16 -23.23 4.78 7.07
CA GLU A 16 -21.81 4.43 6.98
C GLU A 16 -21.23 4.69 5.57
N LYS A 17 -22.01 4.41 4.52
CA LYS A 17 -21.64 4.75 3.15
C LYS A 17 -21.44 6.27 2.97
N ASN A 18 -22.36 7.08 3.51
CA ASN A 18 -22.28 8.53 3.40
C ASN A 18 -21.08 9.11 4.18
N LYS A 19 -20.80 8.59 5.38
CA LYS A 19 -19.60 8.96 6.15
C LYS A 19 -18.32 8.65 5.38
N SER A 20 -18.25 7.46 4.77
CA SER A 20 -17.09 7.04 3.95
C SER A 20 -16.90 7.99 2.76
N ILE A 21 -17.95 8.25 1.98
CA ILE A 21 -17.87 9.19 0.83
C ILE A 21 -17.36 10.56 1.27
N LYS A 22 -17.88 11.09 2.38
CA LYS A 22 -17.44 12.37 2.94
C LYS A 22 -15.96 12.36 3.33
N LEU A 23 -15.48 11.28 3.96
CA LEU A 23 -14.07 11.14 4.33
C LEU A 23 -13.15 11.24 3.09
N PHE A 24 -13.49 10.54 2.01
CA PHE A 24 -12.72 10.61 0.76
C PHE A 24 -12.76 12.00 0.13
N GLN A 25 -13.92 12.66 0.14
CA GLN A 25 -14.06 14.03 -0.35
C GLN A 25 -13.21 15.01 0.47
N ASP A 26 -13.27 14.93 1.80
CA ASP A 26 -12.52 15.83 2.67
C ASP A 26 -11.01 15.61 2.53
N PHE A 27 -10.54 14.38 2.27
CA PHE A 27 -9.14 14.12 1.96
C PHE A 27 -8.74 14.69 0.59
N ARG A 28 -9.55 14.42 -0.45
CA ARG A 28 -9.33 14.92 -1.81
C ARG A 28 -9.29 16.45 -1.86
N ASP A 29 -10.19 17.10 -1.12
CA ASP A 29 -10.30 18.55 -1.05
C ASP A 29 -9.25 19.18 -0.09
N GLY A 30 -8.35 18.38 0.51
CA GLY A 30 -7.28 18.85 1.39
C GLY A 30 -7.73 19.30 2.78
N LYS A 31 -8.98 19.06 3.18
CA LYS A 31 -9.53 19.44 4.49
C LYS A 31 -8.99 18.58 5.63
N ILE A 32 -8.55 17.36 5.32
CA ILE A 32 -7.85 16.49 6.26
C ILE A 32 -6.50 16.07 5.68
N ASN A 33 -5.50 15.94 6.55
CA ASN A 33 -4.19 15.47 6.14
C ASN A 33 -4.16 13.93 6.00
N ARG A 34 -3.10 13.43 5.37
CA ARG A 34 -2.86 11.99 5.13
C ARG A 34 -2.94 11.16 6.41
N ARG A 35 -2.41 11.66 7.52
CA ARG A 35 -2.44 10.97 8.83
C ARG A 35 -3.88 10.74 9.30
N ASN A 36 -4.68 11.80 9.33
CA ASN A 36 -6.07 11.74 9.79
C ASN A 36 -6.94 10.90 8.85
N PHE A 37 -6.69 10.97 7.53
CA PHE A 37 -7.34 10.10 6.56
C PHE A 37 -7.04 8.61 6.84
N LEU A 38 -5.77 8.24 7.03
CA LEU A 38 -5.38 6.86 7.31
C LEU A 38 -5.92 6.34 8.66
N ILE A 39 -5.90 7.18 9.70
CA ILE A 39 -6.53 6.83 10.99
C ILE A 39 -8.03 6.60 10.82
N ALA A 40 -8.72 7.44 10.05
CA ALA A 40 -10.15 7.31 9.81
C ALA A 40 -10.47 6.05 9.01
N VAL A 41 -9.77 5.78 7.91
CA VAL A 41 -9.88 4.52 7.15
C VAL A 41 -9.65 3.31 8.08
N ALA A 42 -8.67 3.42 8.99
CA ALA A 42 -8.41 2.37 9.95
C ALA A 42 -9.54 2.13 10.95
N THR A 43 -10.22 3.20 11.35
CA THR A 43 -11.35 3.18 12.28
C THR A 43 -12.66 2.74 11.62
N PHE A 44 -12.89 3.11 10.34
CA PHE A 44 -14.13 2.75 9.62
C PHE A 44 -14.23 1.27 9.33
N ALA A 45 -13.13 0.67 8.86
CA ALA A 45 -13.12 -0.77 8.85
C ALA A 45 -13.11 -1.27 10.30
N GLY A 46 -12.46 -0.58 11.25
CA GLY A 46 -12.46 -0.85 12.71
C GLY A 46 -13.81 -0.97 13.44
N GLY A 47 -14.88 -0.33 12.97
CA GLY A 47 -16.26 -0.55 13.47
C GLY A 47 -16.76 -1.98 13.22
N TYR A 48 -16.10 -2.67 12.29
CA TYR A 48 -16.15 -4.10 12.00
C TYR A 48 -14.73 -4.67 11.83
N GLY A 49 -13.75 -4.17 12.59
CA GLY A 49 -12.33 -4.46 12.40
C GLY A 49 -11.82 -4.00 11.02
N LEU A 50 -10.85 -3.07 10.98
CA LEU A 50 -9.91 -3.12 9.87
C LEU A 50 -9.40 -4.54 10.02
N GLY A 51 -9.82 -5.37 9.06
CA GLY A 51 -9.38 -6.73 8.98
C GLY A 51 -7.90 -6.66 9.29
N THR A 52 -7.48 -7.51 10.22
CA THR A 52 -6.10 -7.93 10.32
C THR A 52 -5.48 -7.70 8.94
N VAL A 53 -4.49 -6.80 8.81
CA VAL A 53 -3.62 -6.86 7.64
C VAL A 53 -3.23 -8.31 7.64
N LEU A 54 -3.87 -9.12 6.76
CA LEU A 54 -3.91 -10.55 7.00
C LEU A 54 -2.46 -10.92 6.96
N PRO A 55 -1.90 -11.43 8.07
CA PRO A 55 -0.47 -11.56 8.15
C PRO A 55 -0.05 -12.45 6.99
N ARG A 56 0.70 -11.90 6.06
CA ARG A 56 1.17 -12.66 4.91
C ARG A 56 2.16 -13.69 5.41
N PHE A 57 1.95 -14.93 4.97
CA PHE A 57 2.79 -16.05 5.34
C PHE A 57 4.05 -16.04 4.48
N PHE A 58 5.03 -15.24 4.87
CA PHE A 58 6.30 -15.20 4.15
C PHE A 58 7.06 -16.52 4.31
N GLN A 59 7.11 -17.34 3.25
CA GLN A 59 8.05 -18.44 3.22
C GLN A 59 9.44 -17.91 2.82
N SER A 60 10.42 -18.15 3.68
CA SER A 60 11.81 -17.86 3.34
C SER A 60 12.37 -18.99 2.48
N ASN A 61 12.35 -18.80 1.16
CA ASN A 61 13.25 -19.51 0.25
C ASN A 61 14.36 -18.52 -0.17
N PRO A 62 15.61 -18.94 -0.43
CA PRO A 62 16.59 -18.10 -1.11
C PRO A 62 16.18 -17.98 -2.60
N ALA A 63 15.03 -17.36 -2.85
CA ALA A 63 14.58 -17.07 -4.19
C ALA A 63 15.36 -15.87 -4.72
N VAL A 64 15.81 -15.98 -5.96
CA VAL A 64 16.40 -14.86 -6.70
C VAL A 64 15.36 -13.74 -6.73
N ASN A 65 15.78 -12.51 -6.39
CA ASN A 65 14.90 -11.35 -6.44
C ASN A 65 14.31 -11.22 -7.85
N PRO A 66 12.97 -11.27 -8.02
CA PRO A 66 12.35 -11.34 -9.33
C PRO A 66 12.41 -10.01 -10.10
N ILE A 67 12.85 -8.93 -9.44
CA ILE A 67 13.06 -7.62 -10.05
C ILE A 67 14.55 -7.24 -10.11
N SER A 68 14.97 -6.71 -11.25
CA SER A 68 16.34 -6.25 -11.50
C SER A 68 16.71 -5.01 -10.67
N PRO A 69 18.01 -4.67 -10.51
CA PRO A 69 18.41 -3.45 -9.82
C PRO A 69 17.84 -2.15 -10.42
N SER A 70 17.61 -2.10 -11.75
CA SER A 70 16.97 -0.93 -12.38
C SER A 70 15.49 -0.86 -12.05
N GLN A 71 14.78 -2.00 -12.12
CA GLN A 71 13.37 -2.09 -11.74
C GLN A 71 13.14 -1.71 -10.27
N GLN A 72 14.07 -2.10 -9.39
CA GLN A 72 14.05 -1.70 -7.98
C GLN A 72 14.14 -0.18 -7.82
N LYS A 73 15.01 0.50 -8.57
CA LYS A 73 15.13 1.97 -8.55
C LYS A 73 13.86 2.65 -9.05
N THR A 74 13.27 2.16 -10.15
CA THR A 74 12.00 2.67 -10.68
C THR A 74 10.88 2.51 -9.64
N LEU A 75 10.75 1.32 -9.07
CA LEU A 75 9.72 1.04 -8.06
C LEU A 75 9.90 1.90 -6.80
N ALA A 76 11.14 2.07 -6.32
CA ALA A 76 11.45 2.97 -5.21
C ALA A 76 11.04 4.42 -5.51
N ALA A 77 11.31 4.90 -6.72
CA ALA A 77 10.94 6.25 -7.15
C ALA A 77 9.41 6.42 -7.19
N VAL A 78 8.67 5.44 -7.72
CA VAL A 78 7.20 5.47 -7.75
C VAL A 78 6.63 5.44 -6.34
N MET A 79 7.11 4.54 -5.46
CA MET A 79 6.61 4.43 -4.09
C MET A 79 6.88 5.72 -3.28
N ARG A 80 8.05 6.34 -3.46
CA ARG A 80 8.37 7.65 -2.86
C ARG A 80 7.45 8.75 -3.39
N HIS A 81 7.12 8.73 -4.67
CA HIS A 81 6.20 9.70 -5.26
C HIS A 81 4.77 9.52 -4.74
N LEU A 82 4.30 8.27 -4.60
CA LEU A 82 2.99 7.93 -4.06
C LEU A 82 2.86 8.23 -2.56
N PHE A 83 3.94 8.08 -1.81
CA PHE A 83 3.95 8.27 -0.36
C PHE A 83 5.22 9.02 0.08
N PRO A 84 5.29 10.34 -0.17
CA PRO A 84 6.48 11.13 0.10
C PRO A 84 6.65 11.41 1.59
N THR A 85 7.89 11.52 2.02
CA THR A 85 8.28 12.04 3.33
C THR A 85 7.87 13.50 3.43
N THR A 86 7.35 13.89 4.59
CA THR A 86 7.09 15.30 4.89
C THR A 86 7.71 15.64 6.24
N ALA A 87 7.71 16.92 6.61
CA ALA A 87 8.22 17.37 7.91
C ALA A 87 7.56 16.67 9.11
N THR A 88 6.35 16.13 8.95
CA THR A 88 5.56 15.54 10.04
C THR A 88 5.05 14.13 9.72
N SER A 89 5.61 13.47 8.71
CA SER A 89 5.19 12.13 8.32
C SER A 89 6.33 11.34 7.71
N PRO A 90 6.47 10.04 8.08
CA PRO A 90 7.32 9.15 7.32
C PRO A 90 6.78 9.02 5.88
N GLY A 91 7.69 8.76 4.96
CA GLY A 91 7.43 8.39 3.58
C GLY A 91 7.75 6.91 3.32
N ALA A 92 7.70 6.51 2.05
CA ALA A 92 7.89 5.12 1.63
C ALA A 92 9.28 4.58 2.00
N ASP A 93 10.29 5.45 2.04
CA ASP A 93 11.66 5.08 2.40
C ASP A 93 11.78 4.80 3.90
N GLU A 94 11.24 5.68 4.76
CA GLU A 94 11.36 5.52 6.21
C GLU A 94 10.55 4.32 6.73
N ILE A 95 9.43 3.97 6.08
CA ILE A 95 8.67 2.76 6.42
C ILE A 95 9.23 1.49 5.76
N ASN A 96 10.35 1.60 5.03
CA ASN A 96 11.01 0.51 4.32
C ASN A 96 10.09 -0.24 3.33
N ALA A 97 9.26 0.50 2.59
CA ALA A 97 8.19 -0.07 1.77
C ALA A 97 8.73 -0.93 0.61
N LEU A 98 9.85 -0.52 -0.02
CA LEU A 98 10.47 -1.29 -1.10
C LEU A 98 10.93 -2.66 -0.61
N ASN A 99 11.61 -2.72 0.53
CA ASN A 99 12.07 -3.99 1.10
C ASN A 99 10.89 -4.89 1.45
N TYR A 100 9.82 -4.35 2.06
CA TYR A 100 8.61 -5.11 2.31
C TYR A 100 8.03 -5.70 1.01
N LEU A 101 7.90 -4.91 -0.05
CA LEU A 101 7.41 -5.40 -1.34
C LEU A 101 8.35 -6.45 -1.96
N GLN A 102 9.66 -6.32 -1.81
CA GLN A 102 10.61 -7.35 -2.27
C GLN A 102 10.42 -8.68 -1.54
N ILE A 103 10.19 -8.64 -0.22
CA ILE A 103 9.88 -9.83 0.58
C ILE A 103 8.54 -10.45 0.11
N VAL A 104 7.53 -9.63 -0.17
CA VAL A 104 6.25 -10.11 -0.74
C VAL A 104 6.46 -10.77 -2.09
N LEU A 105 7.26 -10.17 -2.98
CA LEU A 105 7.45 -10.70 -4.32
C LEU A 105 8.19 -12.04 -4.33
N ILE A 106 8.98 -12.37 -3.32
CA ILE A 106 9.63 -13.69 -3.21
C ILE A 106 8.82 -14.72 -2.43
N ASP A 107 7.68 -14.33 -1.85
CA ASP A 107 6.82 -15.21 -1.08
C ASP A 107 6.15 -16.25 -2.02
N PRO A 108 6.40 -17.56 -1.82
CA PRO A 108 5.77 -18.61 -2.62
C PRO A 108 4.25 -18.68 -2.49
N SER A 109 3.67 -18.08 -1.45
CA SER A 109 2.22 -17.97 -1.28
C SER A 109 1.59 -16.88 -2.14
N LEU A 110 2.40 -15.97 -2.71
CA LEU A 110 1.93 -14.96 -3.64
C LEU A 110 1.44 -15.61 -4.94
N ASP A 111 0.26 -15.22 -5.42
CA ASP A 111 -0.21 -15.64 -6.75
C ASP A 111 0.82 -15.19 -7.81
N PRO A 112 1.38 -16.12 -8.63
CA PRO A 112 2.33 -15.77 -9.68
C PRO A 112 1.80 -14.74 -10.68
N ARG A 113 0.48 -14.63 -10.85
CA ARG A 113 -0.16 -13.61 -11.69
C ARG A 113 -0.02 -12.22 -11.08
N ASP A 114 -0.16 -12.09 -9.76
CA ASP A 114 0.02 -10.83 -9.05
C ASP A 114 1.49 -10.40 -9.07
N GLN A 115 2.41 -11.35 -8.86
CA GLN A 115 3.85 -11.10 -8.98
C GLN A 115 4.19 -10.54 -10.38
N ARG A 116 3.78 -11.24 -11.45
CA ARG A 116 4.00 -10.79 -12.83
C ARG A 116 3.34 -9.46 -13.13
N PHE A 117 2.14 -9.21 -12.58
CA PHE A 117 1.44 -7.94 -12.78
C PHE A 117 2.23 -6.75 -12.21
N ILE A 118 2.84 -6.89 -11.03
CA ILE A 118 3.70 -5.86 -10.45
C ILE A 118 4.93 -5.62 -11.34
N ILE A 119 5.60 -6.68 -11.79
CA ILE A 119 6.82 -6.60 -12.60
C ILE A 119 6.53 -5.97 -13.96
N ASN A 120 5.47 -6.42 -14.64
CA ASN A 120 5.08 -5.91 -15.96
C ASN A 120 4.69 -4.43 -15.90
N GLY A 121 4.03 -3.98 -14.83
CA GLY A 121 3.68 -2.57 -14.67
C GLY A 121 4.88 -1.63 -14.58
N ILE A 122 6.05 -2.12 -14.15
CA ILE A 122 7.30 -1.34 -14.23
C ILE A 122 7.70 -1.11 -15.70
N GLY A 123 7.58 -2.15 -16.54
CA GLY A 123 7.85 -2.06 -17.97
C GLY A 123 6.89 -1.12 -18.69
N TRP A 124 5.58 -1.27 -18.44
CA TRP A 124 4.56 -0.40 -19.03
C TRP A 124 4.71 1.07 -18.60
N LEU A 125 5.14 1.33 -17.37
CA LEU A 125 5.49 2.67 -16.93
C LEU A 125 6.67 3.24 -17.72
N ASP A 126 7.75 2.47 -17.91
CA ASP A 126 8.92 2.92 -18.68
C ASP A 126 8.57 3.13 -20.16
N GLU A 127 7.70 2.32 -20.75
CA GLU A 127 7.13 2.54 -22.08
C GLU A 127 6.38 3.88 -22.13
N ALA A 128 5.47 4.13 -21.20
CA ALA A 128 4.74 5.41 -21.12
C ALA A 128 5.66 6.63 -20.93
N CYS A 129 6.75 6.49 -20.17
CA CYS A 129 7.76 7.54 -20.02
C CYS A 129 8.53 7.77 -21.32
N THR A 130 8.89 6.69 -22.01
CA THR A 130 9.61 6.76 -23.29
C THR A 130 8.77 7.42 -24.37
N ASP A 131 7.48 7.06 -24.46
CA ASP A 131 6.55 7.63 -25.42
C ASP A 131 6.33 9.13 -25.22
N LYS A 132 6.25 9.58 -23.95
CA LYS A 132 5.95 10.98 -23.63
C LYS A 132 7.17 11.89 -23.54
N PHE A 133 8.29 11.38 -23.03
CA PHE A 133 9.47 12.16 -22.67
C PHE A 133 10.79 11.61 -23.24
N SER A 134 10.76 10.47 -23.95
CA SER A 134 11.97 9.79 -24.47
C SER A 134 13.03 9.53 -23.39
N ALA A 135 12.58 9.25 -22.17
CA ALA A 135 13.42 9.01 -21.00
C ALA A 135 12.78 7.96 -20.09
N SER A 136 13.59 7.27 -19.28
CA SER A 136 13.07 6.36 -18.25
C SER A 136 12.48 7.11 -17.07
N PHE A 137 11.61 6.48 -16.29
CA PHE A 137 10.92 7.14 -15.17
C PHE A 137 11.89 7.78 -14.15
N ILE A 138 13.01 7.11 -13.88
CA ILE A 138 14.04 7.59 -12.93
C ILE A 138 14.81 8.83 -13.42
N ALA A 139 14.80 9.11 -14.72
CA ALA A 139 15.46 10.27 -15.31
C ALA A 139 14.55 11.52 -15.35
N LEU A 140 13.25 11.36 -15.05
CA LEU A 140 12.29 12.46 -15.02
C LEU A 140 12.44 13.29 -13.74
N ASN A 141 12.14 14.59 -13.83
CA ASN A 141 11.89 15.43 -12.66
C ASN A 141 10.51 15.10 -12.05
N ASP A 142 10.22 15.64 -10.87
CA ASP A 142 9.02 15.26 -10.12
C ASP A 142 7.72 15.72 -10.79
N GLU A 143 7.73 16.85 -11.50
CA GLU A 143 6.59 17.30 -12.30
C GLU A 143 6.28 16.33 -13.44
N ASN A 144 7.31 15.85 -14.16
CA ASN A 144 7.12 14.89 -15.25
C ASN A 144 6.75 13.50 -14.73
N LYS A 145 7.27 13.08 -13.56
CA LYS A 145 6.83 11.84 -12.90
C LYS A 145 5.33 11.90 -12.58
N GLU A 146 4.87 12.97 -11.91
CA GLU A 146 3.44 13.17 -11.63
C GLU A 146 2.63 13.13 -12.93
N SER A 147 3.12 13.81 -13.97
CA SER A 147 2.46 13.86 -15.28
C SER A 147 2.28 12.48 -15.91
N VAL A 148 3.28 11.59 -15.87
CA VAL A 148 3.13 10.20 -16.38
C VAL A 148 2.22 9.38 -15.48
N LEU A 149 2.39 9.47 -14.15
CA LEU A 149 1.58 8.70 -13.20
C LEU A 149 0.08 9.03 -13.33
N ARG A 150 -0.26 10.30 -13.56
CA ARG A 150 -1.64 10.74 -13.84
C ARG A 150 -2.20 10.26 -15.17
N ASP A 151 -1.34 10.05 -16.16
CA ASP A 151 -1.80 9.52 -17.44
C ASP A 151 -2.06 8.02 -17.35
N ILE A 152 -1.17 7.25 -16.72
CA ILE A 152 -1.42 5.81 -16.52
C ILE A 152 -2.56 5.55 -15.53
N GLU A 153 -2.82 6.45 -14.57
CA GLU A 153 -3.98 6.37 -13.66
C GLU A 153 -5.31 6.32 -14.42
N LYS A 154 -5.39 6.89 -15.63
CA LYS A 154 -6.59 6.86 -16.48
C LYS A 154 -6.76 5.53 -17.20
N GLU A 155 -5.70 4.73 -17.27
CA GLU A 155 -5.71 3.40 -17.87
C GLU A 155 -6.05 2.33 -16.82
N ASN A 156 -6.89 1.35 -17.19
CA ASN A 156 -7.31 0.29 -16.27
C ASN A 156 -6.14 -0.48 -15.65
N TRP A 157 -5.03 -0.65 -16.38
CA TRP A 157 -3.85 -1.33 -15.84
C TRP A 157 -3.09 -0.44 -14.87
N GLY A 158 -2.97 0.85 -15.16
CA GLY A 158 -2.17 1.79 -14.36
C GLY A 158 -2.88 2.15 -13.06
N GLU A 159 -4.18 2.42 -13.10
CA GLU A 159 -5.02 2.57 -11.90
C GLU A 159 -4.83 1.38 -10.93
N ARG A 160 -4.97 0.15 -11.45
CA ARG A 160 -4.84 -1.08 -10.67
C ARG A 160 -3.42 -1.29 -10.15
N TRP A 161 -2.41 -0.96 -10.95
CA TRP A 161 -1.01 -1.09 -10.56
C TRP A 161 -0.65 -0.09 -9.46
N LEU A 162 -0.99 1.19 -9.60
CA LEU A 162 -0.78 2.21 -8.57
C LEU A 162 -1.54 1.91 -7.28
N SER A 163 -2.78 1.43 -7.39
CA SER A 163 -3.57 0.97 -6.25
C SER A 163 -2.91 -0.20 -5.50
N ASN A 164 -2.33 -1.16 -6.24
CA ASN A 164 -1.57 -2.24 -5.63
C ASN A 164 -0.30 -1.74 -4.93
N LEU A 165 0.43 -0.77 -5.52
CA LEU A 165 1.60 -0.20 -4.87
C LEU A 165 1.24 0.56 -3.59
N LEU A 166 0.17 1.36 -3.62
CA LEU A 166 -0.36 2.02 -2.42
C LEU A 166 -0.76 1.01 -1.33
N LYS A 167 -1.43 -0.09 -1.71
CA LYS A 167 -1.73 -1.19 -0.79
C LYS A 167 -0.46 -1.72 -0.13
N TYR A 168 0.60 -1.99 -0.89
CA TYR A 168 1.87 -2.48 -0.34
C TYR A 168 2.61 -1.46 0.53
N ILE A 169 2.49 -0.17 0.22
CA ILE A 169 2.98 0.91 1.08
C ILE A 169 2.23 0.89 2.42
N PHE A 170 0.91 0.73 2.42
CA PHE A 170 0.13 0.68 3.66
C PHE A 170 0.34 -0.60 4.46
N GLU A 171 0.50 -1.75 3.79
CA GLU A 171 0.93 -2.97 4.44
C GLU A 171 2.30 -2.76 5.10
N ALA A 172 3.28 -2.17 4.41
CA ALA A 172 4.59 -1.85 4.97
C ALA A 172 4.54 -0.83 6.11
N LEU A 173 3.58 0.10 6.10
CA LEU A 173 3.37 1.10 7.17
C LEU A 173 2.83 0.46 8.47
N LEU A 174 2.02 -0.60 8.33
CA LEU A 174 1.26 -1.19 9.44
C LEU A 174 1.81 -2.54 9.90
N THR A 175 2.66 -3.18 9.11
CA THR A 175 3.21 -4.49 9.42
C THR A 175 4.10 -4.48 10.66
N ASP A 176 4.29 -5.65 11.25
CA ASP A 176 5.30 -5.83 12.29
C ASP A 176 6.71 -5.72 11.67
N PRO A 177 7.64 -4.96 12.30
CA PRO A 177 9.04 -4.84 11.87
C PRO A 177 9.72 -6.15 11.43
N ILE A 178 9.34 -7.29 12.03
CA ILE A 178 9.90 -8.60 11.70
C ILE A 178 9.66 -9.04 10.24
N TYR A 179 8.67 -8.44 9.56
CA TYR A 179 8.33 -8.69 8.15
C TYR A 179 9.02 -7.73 7.18
N GLY A 180 9.91 -6.86 7.68
CA GLY A 180 10.78 -6.03 6.84
C GLY A 180 10.19 -4.69 6.38
N GLY A 181 8.95 -4.37 6.74
CA GLY A 181 8.41 -3.00 6.70
C GLY A 181 8.36 -2.40 8.10
N ASN A 182 8.01 -1.12 8.22
CA ASN A 182 7.78 -0.44 9.49
C ASN A 182 8.95 -0.55 10.50
N PRO A 183 10.20 -0.22 10.12
CA PRO A 183 11.33 -0.30 11.03
C PRO A 183 11.07 0.56 12.29
N ASP A 184 11.47 0.03 13.44
CA ASP A 184 11.29 0.65 14.75
C ASP A 184 9.83 1.01 15.12
N GLY A 185 8.85 0.52 14.37
CA GLY A 185 7.44 0.86 14.57
C GLY A 185 7.08 2.29 14.15
N ILE A 186 7.89 2.95 13.30
CA ILE A 186 7.70 4.36 12.93
C ILE A 186 6.29 4.68 12.38
N GLY A 187 5.70 3.77 11.62
CA GLY A 187 4.34 3.89 11.12
C GLY A 187 3.30 3.77 12.23
N TRP A 188 3.55 2.91 13.23
CA TRP A 188 2.68 2.80 14.40
C TRP A 188 2.74 4.05 15.26
N ASP A 189 3.94 4.56 15.54
CA ASP A 189 4.13 5.80 16.30
C ASP A 189 3.43 6.97 15.61
N TRP A 190 3.63 7.09 14.29
CA TRP A 190 2.99 8.14 13.50
C TRP A 190 1.47 8.05 13.55
N LEU A 191 0.89 6.85 13.39
CA LEU A 191 -0.56 6.65 13.39
C LEU A 191 -1.16 6.54 14.80
N GLN A 192 -0.34 6.53 15.86
CA GLN A 192 -0.75 6.14 17.22
C GLN A 192 -1.46 4.77 17.23
N HIS A 193 -0.97 3.85 16.39
CA HIS A 193 -1.51 2.51 16.28
C HIS A 193 -0.94 1.62 17.39
N ILE A 194 -1.82 0.87 18.06
CA ILE A 194 -1.43 -0.13 19.05
C ILE A 194 -1.45 -1.49 18.34
N PRO A 195 -0.28 -2.14 18.13
CA PRO A 195 -0.23 -3.44 17.47
C PRO A 195 -0.81 -4.53 18.37
N GLY A 196 -1.26 -5.62 17.73
CA GLY A 196 -1.77 -6.79 18.43
C GLY A 196 -0.72 -7.45 19.33
N GLN A 197 -1.18 -8.06 20.43
CA GLN A 197 -0.35 -8.80 21.39
C GLN A 197 -0.82 -10.26 21.49
N PRO A 198 0.09 -11.25 21.60
CA PRO A 198 1.54 -11.08 21.57
C PRO A 198 2.04 -10.74 20.17
N ARG A 199 3.11 -9.92 20.10
CA ARG A 199 3.80 -9.69 18.83
C ARG A 199 4.46 -10.97 18.31
N PRO A 200 4.58 -11.13 16.98
CA PRO A 200 5.37 -12.20 16.39
C PRO A 200 6.84 -12.10 16.80
N THR A 201 7.46 -13.25 16.95
CA THR A 201 8.88 -13.48 17.24
C THR A 201 9.49 -14.28 16.09
N GLN A 202 10.82 -14.42 16.04
CA GLN A 202 11.45 -15.24 15.01
C GLN A 202 11.00 -16.72 15.02
N GLN A 203 10.48 -17.19 16.16
CA GLN A 203 10.04 -18.57 16.38
C GLN A 203 8.59 -18.81 15.94
N ASN A 204 7.71 -17.82 16.13
CA ASN A 204 6.28 -17.94 15.83
C ASN A 204 5.78 -16.94 14.78
N ARG A 205 6.69 -16.19 14.13
CA ARG A 205 6.35 -15.47 12.90
C ARG A 205 5.77 -16.47 11.93
N TYR A 206 4.75 -16.05 11.19
CA TYR A 206 4.17 -16.83 10.11
C TYR A 206 5.26 -17.40 9.20
N ARG A 207 5.50 -18.70 9.36
CA ARG A 207 6.38 -19.57 8.59
C ARG A 207 5.50 -20.77 8.29
N SER A 208 5.34 -21.16 7.03
CA SER A 208 4.56 -22.35 6.69
C SER A 208 5.11 -23.55 7.49
N GLN A 209 4.22 -24.26 8.20
CA GLN A 209 4.56 -25.63 8.59
C GLN A 209 4.82 -26.44 7.31
N PRO A 210 5.78 -27.38 7.35
CA PRO A 210 6.19 -28.16 6.18
C PRO A 210 5.01 -28.87 5.49
#